data_AF-A0A2E6C524-F1
#
_entry.id   AF-A0A2E6C524-F1
#
_cell.length_a   1.000
_cell.length_b   1.000
_cell.length_c   1.000
_cell.angle_alpha   90.00
_cell.angle_beta   90.00
_cell.angle_gamma   90.00
#
_symmetry.space_group_name_H-M   'P 1'
#
loop_
_entity.id
_entity.type
_entity.pdbx_description
1 polymer ?
#
loop_
_entity_poly.entity_id
_entity_poly.type
_entity_poly.pdbx_seq_one_letter_code
_entity_poly.pdbx_strand_id
1 'polypeptide(L)'
;MRDSDLGGVVRRIAVRTDDFRLSFHLMRELKRRKCDFVMLSLGDNWGDVLLTSPEEASDGEIPATEDTIEISVERAIQAAKGLDTAVQLVFGIDPGPRPGIAWLADGKVIGNAQLEQIDSIAEHILGLSSAVKHQRMSVKVGDGAPLIRDRIINQLILNGIETLQVDEYKTSIGSRMKAHLHAATRIALVGGSRVYNLRELHPTDGDLKEIQRQSRILSSGNLTISTELARMVAFGELSIEDAIKRA
;
A
#
# COMPACT_ATOMS: atom_id res chain seq x y z
N MET A 1 41.09 -4.99 22.11
CA MET A 1 40.00 -5.44 21.22
C MET A 1 38.80 -5.77 22.08
N ARG A 2 37.90 -4.81 22.26
CA ARG A 2 36.48 -4.98 22.58
C ARG A 2 35.75 -3.82 21.92
N ASP A 3 34.68 -4.17 21.24
CA ASP A 3 34.03 -3.43 20.19
C ASP A 3 33.51 -2.06 20.61
N SER A 4 33.65 -1.16 19.65
CA SER A 4 33.20 0.22 19.60
C SER A 4 31.67 0.34 19.60
N ASP A 5 31.19 1.23 20.47
CA ASP A 5 29.84 1.79 20.50
C ASP A 5 29.38 2.26 19.11
N LEU A 6 28.29 1.65 18.61
CA LEU A 6 27.43 2.26 17.60
C LEU A 6 26.34 3.06 18.34
N GLY A 7 26.70 4.29 18.74
CA GLY A 7 25.79 5.25 19.36
C GLY A 7 24.74 5.77 18.38
N GLY A 8 23.59 5.09 18.29
CA GLY A 8 22.37 5.67 17.73
C GLY A 8 21.73 6.61 18.74
N VAL A 9 21.37 7.82 18.33
CA VAL A 9 20.63 8.77 19.18
C VAL A 9 19.27 8.18 19.51
N VAL A 10 19.06 7.80 20.78
CA VAL A 10 17.75 7.33 21.26
C VAL A 10 16.85 8.55 21.40
N ARG A 11 15.85 8.69 20.52
CA ARG A 11 14.84 9.76 20.56
C ARG A 11 13.75 9.38 21.56
N ARG A 12 13.16 10.36 22.26
CA ARG A 12 12.17 10.09 23.32
C ARG A 12 10.73 10.16 22.79
N ILE A 13 9.87 9.28 23.30
CA ILE A 13 8.44 9.29 22.99
C ILE A 13 7.71 10.26 23.92
N ALA A 14 6.80 11.06 23.37
CA ALA A 14 5.87 11.87 24.13
C ALA A 14 4.42 11.58 23.74
N VAL A 15 3.49 11.92 24.64
CA VAL A 15 2.05 11.92 24.40
C VAL A 15 1.52 13.32 24.67
N ARG A 16 0.80 13.91 23.70
CA ARG A 16 0.14 15.22 23.81
C ARG A 16 -1.26 15.12 23.24
N THR A 17 -2.30 15.21 24.08
CA THR A 17 -3.68 15.29 23.62
C THR A 17 -4.60 15.75 24.75
N ASP A 18 -5.61 16.56 24.44
CA ASP A 18 -6.70 16.92 25.34
C ASP A 18 -7.74 15.78 25.47
N ASP A 19 -7.68 14.75 24.63
CA ASP A 19 -8.48 13.54 24.80
C ASP A 19 -7.90 12.68 25.93
N PHE A 20 -8.51 12.81 27.11
CA PHE A 20 -8.16 12.05 28.31
C PHE A 20 -8.25 10.54 28.14
N ARG A 21 -9.17 10.05 27.29
CA ARG A 21 -9.36 8.61 27.09
C ARG A 21 -8.25 8.06 26.21
N LEU A 22 -7.97 8.74 25.11
CA LEU A 22 -6.90 8.37 24.19
C LEU A 22 -5.53 8.43 24.89
N SER A 23 -5.22 9.53 25.59
CA SER A 23 -3.97 9.65 26.36
C SER A 23 -3.80 8.53 27.36
N PHE A 24 -4.84 8.21 28.15
CA PHE A 24 -4.79 7.10 29.12
C PHE A 24 -4.47 5.77 28.44
N HIS A 25 -5.11 5.45 27.32
CA HIS A 25 -4.88 4.19 26.63
C HIS A 25 -3.50 4.11 25.96
N LEU A 26 -3.01 5.20 25.35
CA LEU A 26 -1.66 5.29 24.82
C LEU A 26 -0.61 5.07 25.92
N MET A 27 -0.76 5.77 27.04
CA MET A 27 0.12 5.61 28.20
C MET A 27 0.10 4.18 28.74
N ARG A 28 -1.08 3.55 28.82
CA ARG A 28 -1.22 2.18 29.29
C ARG A 28 -0.48 1.21 28.37
N GLU A 29 -0.61 1.38 27.06
CA GLU A 29 0.06 0.54 26.07
C GLU A 29 1.58 0.75 26.09
N LEU A 30 2.07 1.99 26.16
CA LEU A 30 3.49 2.30 26.32
C LEU A 30 4.09 1.67 27.60
N LYS A 31 3.38 1.79 28.74
CA LYS A 31 3.79 1.13 30.00
C LYS A 31 3.80 -0.39 29.86
N ARG A 32 2.80 -0.99 29.22
CA ARG A 32 2.74 -2.44 28.96
C ARG A 32 3.95 -2.92 28.15
N ARG A 33 4.41 -2.11 27.20
CA ARG A 33 5.57 -2.35 26.34
C ARG A 33 6.91 -2.00 27.00
N LYS A 34 6.91 -1.50 28.24
CA LYS A 34 8.09 -1.02 28.99
C LYS A 34 8.86 0.09 28.26
N CYS A 35 8.14 0.98 27.60
CA CYS A 35 8.72 2.14 26.93
C CYS A 35 8.68 3.37 27.82
N ASP A 36 9.79 4.09 27.91
CA ASP A 36 9.84 5.38 28.56
C ASP A 36 9.14 6.43 27.69
N PHE A 37 8.34 7.29 28.32
CA PHE A 37 7.63 8.36 27.63
C PHE A 37 7.40 9.57 28.55
N VAL A 38 7.09 10.71 27.95
CA VAL A 38 6.76 11.96 28.64
C VAL A 38 5.34 12.40 28.27
N MET A 39 4.62 13.02 29.20
CA MET A 39 3.38 13.73 28.87
C MET A 39 3.66 15.21 28.67
N LEU A 40 3.05 15.78 27.64
CA LEU A 40 3.19 17.18 27.29
C LEU A 40 1.83 17.88 27.37
N SER A 41 1.85 19.17 27.72
CA SER A 41 0.69 20.05 27.63
C SER A 41 0.52 20.59 26.20
N LEU A 42 -0.69 21.03 25.87
CA LEU A 42 -0.92 21.75 24.63
C LEU A 42 -0.08 23.04 24.60
N GLY A 43 0.74 23.19 23.56
CA GLY A 43 1.66 24.31 23.39
C GLY A 43 3.12 24.00 23.74
N ASP A 44 3.41 22.85 24.36
CA ASP A 44 4.78 22.41 24.57
C ASP A 44 5.43 22.03 23.22
N ASN A 45 6.64 22.56 22.99
CA ASN A 45 7.41 22.22 21.79
C ASN A 45 8.23 20.94 22.03
N TRP A 46 8.14 19.98 21.12
CA TRP A 46 8.81 18.68 21.22
C TRP A 46 9.50 18.31 19.91
N GLY A 47 10.79 17.99 19.98
CA GLY A 47 11.63 17.73 18.80
C GLY A 47 11.84 16.25 18.45
N ASP A 48 11.24 15.34 19.21
CA ASP A 48 11.38 13.89 19.01
C ASP A 48 10.06 13.27 18.55
N VAL A 49 9.66 12.11 19.09
CA VAL A 49 8.51 11.35 18.66
C VAL A 49 7.30 11.73 19.50
N LEU A 50 6.18 12.05 18.85
CA LEU A 50 4.97 12.49 19.53
C LEU A 50 3.74 11.70 19.07
N LEU A 51 3.03 11.11 20.04
CA LEU A 51 1.70 10.52 19.87
C LEU A 51 0.63 11.53 20.26
N THR A 52 -0.40 11.67 19.43
CA THR A 52 -1.48 12.65 19.64
C THR A 52 -2.78 12.20 18.95
N SER A 53 -3.88 12.91 19.17
CA SER A 53 -5.13 12.66 18.43
C SER A 53 -4.99 13.13 16.97
N PRO A 54 -5.79 12.60 16.03
CA PRO A 54 -5.77 13.06 14.65
C PRO A 54 -6.05 14.57 14.51
N GLU A 55 -6.90 15.14 15.38
CA GLU A 55 -7.31 16.54 15.35
C GLU A 55 -6.20 17.50 15.82
N GLU A 56 -5.28 17.01 16.64
CA GLU A 56 -4.19 17.78 17.25
C GLU A 56 -2.83 17.52 16.59
N ALA A 57 -2.80 16.60 15.62
CA ALA A 57 -1.60 16.18 14.91
C ALA A 57 -1.10 17.23 13.93
N SER A 58 0.19 17.55 14.02
CA SER A 58 0.95 18.32 13.04
C SER A 58 1.89 17.42 12.21
N ASP A 59 2.54 18.00 11.20
CA ASP A 59 3.43 17.26 10.32
C ASP A 59 4.59 16.58 11.08
N GLY A 60 4.76 15.28 10.88
CA GLY A 60 5.75 14.45 11.58
C GLY A 60 5.29 13.82 12.91
N GLU A 61 4.11 14.17 13.43
CA GLU A 61 3.53 13.55 14.62
C GLU A 61 2.75 12.27 14.27
N ILE A 62 2.57 11.37 15.23
CA ILE A 62 1.91 10.08 15.03
C ILE A 62 0.48 10.14 15.56
N PRO A 63 -0.54 10.24 14.67
CA PRO A 63 -1.92 10.25 15.10
C PRO A 63 -2.32 8.85 15.63
N ALA A 64 -3.13 8.85 16.68
CA ALA A 64 -3.68 7.65 17.27
C ALA A 64 -5.16 7.82 17.60
N THR A 65 -5.92 6.75 17.40
CA THR A 65 -7.33 6.63 17.79
C THR A 65 -7.48 5.40 18.69
N GLU A 66 -8.62 5.26 19.35
CA GLU A 66 -8.94 4.07 20.17
C GLU A 66 -8.73 2.74 19.40
N ASP A 67 -9.00 2.71 18.09
CA ASP A 67 -8.85 1.50 17.28
C ASP A 67 -7.41 1.25 16.78
N THR A 68 -6.51 2.23 16.93
CA THR A 68 -5.15 2.19 16.36
C THR A 68 -4.02 2.24 17.39
N ILE A 69 -4.35 2.27 18.70
CA ILE A 69 -3.41 2.41 19.83
C ILE A 69 -2.16 1.55 19.67
N GLU A 70 -2.32 0.22 19.57
CA GLU A 70 -1.19 -0.72 19.55
C GLU A 70 -0.23 -0.40 18.40
N ILE A 71 -0.80 -0.05 17.26
CA ILE A 71 -0.05 0.16 16.06
C ILE A 71 0.56 1.56 15.99
N SER A 72 -0.04 2.57 16.64
CA SER A 72 0.56 3.90 16.75
C SER A 72 1.69 3.89 17.78
N VAL A 73 1.55 3.15 18.88
CA VAL A 73 2.63 2.92 19.84
C VAL A 73 3.81 2.18 19.20
N GLU A 74 3.56 1.15 18.39
CA GLU A 74 4.64 0.47 17.65
C GLU A 74 5.43 1.44 16.76
N ARG A 75 4.73 2.32 16.02
CA ARG A 75 5.41 3.36 15.20
C ARG A 75 6.21 4.32 16.05
N ALA A 76 5.70 4.71 17.22
CA ALA A 76 6.42 5.61 18.11
C ALA A 76 7.71 4.97 18.64
N ILE A 77 7.68 3.69 18.97
CA ILE A 77 8.87 2.92 19.39
C ILE A 77 9.89 2.81 18.26
N GLN A 78 9.44 2.63 17.02
CA GLN A 78 10.32 2.56 15.86
C GLN A 78 10.97 3.92 15.57
N ALA A 79 10.18 4.99 15.53
CA ALA A 79 10.71 6.35 15.38
C ALA A 79 11.66 6.73 16.53
N ALA A 80 11.39 6.29 17.76
CA ALA A 80 12.27 6.54 18.92
C ALA A 80 13.66 5.90 18.76
N LYS A 81 13.73 4.82 17.99
CA LYS A 81 14.97 4.13 17.61
C LYS A 81 15.63 4.73 16.36
N GLY A 82 15.14 5.86 15.85
CA GLY A 82 15.63 6.51 14.63
C GLY A 82 15.14 5.83 13.34
N LEU A 83 14.05 5.07 13.42
CA LEU A 83 13.40 4.44 12.27
C LEU A 83 12.21 5.32 11.79
N ASP A 84 12.47 6.61 11.62
CA ASP A 84 11.49 7.64 11.19
C ASP A 84 11.08 7.49 9.72
N THR A 85 11.90 6.74 8.99
CA THR A 85 11.72 6.34 7.61
C THR A 85 11.33 4.88 7.63
N ALA A 86 10.22 4.52 6.98
CA ALA A 86 9.85 3.12 6.86
C ALA A 86 11.01 2.35 6.22
N VAL A 87 11.44 1.23 6.83
CA VAL A 87 12.50 0.42 6.21
C VAL A 87 11.98 -0.15 4.90
N GLN A 88 10.72 -0.57 4.89
CA GLN A 88 10.06 -1.14 3.73
C GLN A 88 8.62 -0.62 3.57
N LEU A 89 8.35 -0.03 2.41
CA LEU A 89 7.00 0.23 1.92
C LEU A 89 6.60 -0.88 0.95
N VAL A 90 5.54 -1.60 1.24
CA VAL A 90 5.04 -2.71 0.40
C VAL A 90 3.65 -2.38 -0.10
N PHE A 91 3.47 -2.39 -1.41
CA PHE A 91 2.15 -2.39 -2.03
C PHE A 91 1.74 -3.82 -2.36
N GLY A 92 0.49 -4.18 -2.10
CA GLY A 92 -0.17 -5.38 -2.61
C GLY A 92 -1.23 -5.00 -3.62
N ILE A 93 -1.26 -5.69 -4.75
CA ILE A 93 -2.21 -5.46 -5.85
C ILE A 93 -2.97 -6.75 -6.12
N ASP A 94 -4.29 -6.67 -6.01
CA ASP A 94 -5.22 -7.69 -6.47
C ASP A 94 -5.65 -7.39 -7.92
N PRO A 95 -5.20 -8.16 -8.91
CA PRO A 95 -5.46 -7.88 -10.32
C PRO A 95 -6.93 -8.05 -10.69
N GLY A 96 -7.44 -7.16 -11.54
CA GLY A 96 -8.78 -7.22 -12.10
C GLY A 96 -9.10 -5.97 -12.89
N PRO A 97 -10.29 -5.86 -13.51
CA PRO A 97 -10.69 -4.67 -14.27
C PRO A 97 -10.62 -3.39 -13.43
N ARG A 98 -10.90 -3.52 -12.13
CA ARG A 98 -10.76 -2.49 -11.11
C ARG A 98 -9.85 -2.98 -9.98
N PRO A 99 -8.52 -2.88 -10.15
CA PRO A 99 -7.56 -3.47 -9.22
C PRO A 99 -7.74 -2.94 -7.80
N GLY A 100 -7.68 -3.86 -6.84
CA GLY A 100 -7.55 -3.50 -5.43
C GLY A 100 -6.10 -3.23 -5.09
N ILE A 101 -5.81 -2.16 -4.35
CA ILE A 101 -4.47 -1.81 -3.87
C ILE A 101 -4.51 -1.65 -2.36
N ALA A 102 -3.48 -2.13 -1.68
CA ALA A 102 -3.20 -1.84 -0.28
C ALA A 102 -1.72 -1.57 -0.10
N TRP A 103 -1.34 -0.70 0.84
CA TRP A 103 0.06 -0.44 1.13
C TRP A 103 0.37 -0.44 2.62
N LEU A 104 1.53 -1.00 2.93
CA LEU A 104 2.00 -1.26 4.28
C LEU A 104 3.37 -0.64 4.48
N ALA A 105 3.56 0.05 5.60
CA ALA A 105 4.88 0.48 6.06
C ALA A 105 5.32 -0.44 7.19
N ASP A 106 6.44 -1.14 7.01
CA ASP A 106 7.01 -2.08 7.99
C ASP A 106 5.98 -3.09 8.55
N GLY A 107 5.09 -3.56 7.66
CA GLY A 107 4.04 -4.54 7.98
C GLY A 107 2.73 -3.96 8.53
N LYS A 108 2.65 -2.64 8.83
CA LYS A 108 1.40 -1.97 9.22
C LYS A 108 0.64 -1.48 7.99
N VAL A 109 -0.66 -1.79 7.90
CA VAL A 109 -1.54 -1.23 6.86
C VAL A 109 -1.66 0.28 7.04
N ILE A 110 -1.31 1.02 5.98
CA ILE A 110 -1.40 2.47 5.92
C ILE A 110 -2.67 2.89 5.18
N GLY A 111 -3.03 2.16 4.13
CA GLY A 111 -4.25 2.44 3.38
C GLY A 111 -4.58 1.35 2.38
N ASN A 112 -5.76 1.51 1.78
CA ASN A 112 -6.25 0.73 0.66
C ASN A 112 -7.04 1.64 -0.29
N ALA A 113 -7.12 1.22 -1.55
CA ALA A 113 -7.90 1.88 -2.58
C ALA A 113 -8.38 0.84 -3.61
N GLN A 114 -9.45 1.16 -4.31
CA GLN A 114 -9.82 0.46 -5.54
C GLN A 114 -9.64 1.43 -6.70
N LEU A 115 -8.89 1.00 -7.72
CA LEU A 115 -8.70 1.79 -8.93
C LEU A 115 -9.85 1.53 -9.90
N GLU A 116 -10.18 2.55 -10.69
CA GLU A 116 -11.19 2.43 -11.75
C GLU A 116 -10.65 1.73 -13.01
N GLN A 117 -9.33 1.82 -13.25
CA GLN A 117 -8.68 1.21 -14.40
C GLN A 117 -7.19 0.95 -14.17
N ILE A 118 -6.55 0.33 -15.16
CA ILE A 118 -5.19 -0.22 -15.02
C ILE A 118 -4.08 0.61 -15.67
N ASP A 119 -4.39 1.66 -16.42
CA ASP A 119 -3.41 2.32 -17.29
C ASP A 119 -2.34 3.14 -16.54
N SER A 120 -2.63 3.62 -15.33
CA SER A 120 -1.73 4.47 -14.52
C SER A 120 -1.38 3.87 -13.15
N ILE A 121 -1.29 2.54 -13.04
CA ILE A 121 -1.03 1.90 -11.73
C ILE A 121 0.34 2.28 -11.17
N ALA A 122 1.38 2.25 -12.00
CA ALA A 122 2.73 2.60 -11.57
C ALA A 122 2.81 4.06 -11.09
N GLU A 123 2.21 4.99 -11.84
CA GLU A 123 2.15 6.41 -11.47
C GLU A 123 1.38 6.62 -10.17
N HIS A 124 0.26 5.93 -9.99
CA HIS A 124 -0.53 6.01 -8.77
C HIS A 124 0.26 5.49 -7.56
N ILE A 125 0.98 4.38 -7.70
CA ILE A 125 1.85 3.83 -6.66
C ILE A 125 2.97 4.81 -6.33
N LEU A 126 3.63 5.39 -7.33
CA LEU A 126 4.69 6.38 -7.10
C LEU A 126 4.13 7.62 -6.38
N GLY A 127 2.95 8.10 -6.77
CA GLY A 127 2.23 9.18 -6.11
C GLY A 127 1.97 8.87 -4.63
N LEU A 128 1.38 7.71 -4.32
CA LEU A 128 1.14 7.25 -2.95
C LEU A 128 2.44 7.07 -2.16
N SER A 129 3.48 6.55 -2.80
CA SER A 129 4.78 6.32 -2.16
C SER A 129 5.46 7.62 -1.74
N SER A 130 5.24 8.71 -2.50
CA SER A 130 5.83 10.02 -2.20
C SER A 130 5.31 10.61 -0.88
N ALA A 131 4.12 10.22 -0.44
CA ALA A 131 3.52 10.63 0.82
C ALA A 131 4.09 9.88 2.05
N VAL A 132 4.93 8.85 1.86
CA VAL A 132 5.49 8.03 2.94
C VAL A 132 7.01 8.00 2.80
N LYS A 133 7.76 8.54 3.77
CA LYS A 133 9.23 8.41 3.75
C LYS A 133 9.63 6.94 3.94
N HIS A 134 10.37 6.38 3.00
CA HIS A 134 10.78 4.96 3.02
C HIS A 134 12.18 4.74 2.42
N GLN A 135 12.90 3.71 2.88
CA GLN A 135 14.22 3.34 2.35
C GLN A 135 14.13 2.42 1.14
N ARG A 136 13.16 1.51 1.16
CA ARG A 136 12.91 0.54 0.09
C ARG A 136 11.43 0.46 -0.19
N MET A 137 11.09 0.23 -1.45
CA MET A 137 9.71 0.00 -1.89
C MET A 137 9.66 -1.28 -2.69
N SER A 138 8.61 -2.06 -2.48
CA SER A 138 8.27 -3.18 -3.36
C SER A 138 6.78 -3.26 -3.63
N VAL A 139 6.44 -3.82 -4.78
CA VAL A 139 5.07 -4.06 -5.20
C VAL A 139 4.88 -5.56 -5.40
N LYS A 140 3.84 -6.10 -4.78
CA LYS A 140 3.43 -7.51 -4.85
C LYS A 140 2.14 -7.61 -5.65
N VAL A 141 2.11 -8.46 -6.66
CA VAL A 141 0.96 -8.65 -7.55
C VAL A 141 0.42 -10.07 -7.36
N GLY A 142 -0.88 -10.21 -7.11
CA GLY A 142 -1.56 -11.51 -7.08
C GLY A 142 -1.46 -12.26 -8.41
N ASP A 143 -1.69 -13.58 -8.40
CA ASP A 143 -1.58 -14.42 -9.59
C ASP A 143 -2.87 -14.50 -10.43
N GLY A 144 -3.98 -13.92 -9.96
CA GLY A 144 -5.26 -13.80 -10.65
C GLY A 144 -5.23 -12.93 -11.90
N ALA A 145 -6.31 -13.00 -12.71
CA ALA A 145 -6.52 -12.23 -13.94
C ALA A 145 -5.26 -12.09 -14.84
N PRO A 146 -4.80 -13.18 -15.51
CA PRO A 146 -3.46 -13.25 -16.11
C PRO A 146 -3.07 -12.09 -17.02
N LEU A 147 -3.95 -11.68 -17.94
CA LEU A 147 -3.67 -10.56 -18.84
C LEU A 147 -3.44 -9.26 -18.05
N ILE A 148 -4.32 -8.96 -17.10
CA ILE A 148 -4.26 -7.73 -16.30
C ILE A 148 -3.04 -7.78 -15.39
N ARG A 149 -2.79 -8.89 -14.71
CA ARG A 149 -1.59 -9.11 -13.90
C ARG A 149 -0.32 -8.84 -14.70
N ASP A 150 -0.22 -9.40 -15.91
CA ASP A 150 0.98 -9.28 -16.72
C ASP A 150 1.16 -7.85 -17.26
N ARG A 151 0.06 -7.15 -17.58
CA ARG A 151 0.10 -5.70 -17.86
C ARG A 151 0.62 -4.89 -16.68
N ILE A 152 0.12 -5.18 -15.46
CA ILE A 152 0.55 -4.52 -14.22
C ILE A 152 2.03 -4.75 -13.98
N ILE A 153 2.48 -6.01 -14.04
CA ILE A 153 3.89 -6.38 -13.88
C ILE A 153 4.76 -5.62 -14.88
N ASN A 154 4.34 -5.55 -16.15
CA ASN A 154 5.08 -4.82 -17.17
C ASN A 154 5.20 -3.33 -16.84
N GLN A 155 4.10 -2.67 -16.45
CA GLN A 155 4.14 -1.27 -16.05
C GLN A 155 5.11 -1.03 -14.89
N LEU A 156 5.08 -1.88 -13.87
CA LEU A 156 5.95 -1.74 -12.70
C LEU A 156 7.43 -1.90 -13.09
N ILE A 157 7.76 -2.93 -13.88
CA ILE A 157 9.13 -3.19 -14.33
C ILE A 157 9.65 -2.04 -15.21
N LEU A 158 8.82 -1.54 -16.14
CA LEU A 158 9.18 -0.41 -17.01
C LEU A 158 9.44 0.89 -16.23
N ASN A 159 8.81 1.04 -15.06
CA ASN A 159 9.03 2.17 -14.15
C ASN A 159 10.15 1.90 -13.11
N GLY A 160 10.91 0.81 -13.26
CA GLY A 160 12.00 0.46 -12.35
C GLY A 160 11.55 0.05 -10.95
N ILE A 161 10.28 -0.30 -10.77
CA ILE A 161 9.70 -0.66 -9.48
C ILE A 161 10.00 -2.13 -9.17
N GLU A 162 10.50 -2.38 -7.97
CA GLU A 162 10.72 -3.74 -7.48
C GLU A 162 9.40 -4.51 -7.42
N THR A 163 9.30 -5.57 -8.24
CA THR A 163 8.05 -6.30 -8.47
C THR A 163 8.18 -7.76 -8.06
N LEU A 164 7.22 -8.24 -7.26
CA LEU A 164 7.09 -9.63 -6.85
C LEU A 164 5.71 -10.16 -7.27
N GLN A 165 5.64 -11.42 -7.63
CA GLN A 165 4.39 -12.12 -7.88
C GLN A 165 4.07 -13.06 -6.70
N VAL A 166 2.82 -13.02 -6.23
CA VAL A 166 2.32 -13.83 -5.12
C VAL A 166 1.43 -14.94 -5.68
N ASP A 167 1.77 -16.18 -5.36
CA ASP A 167 0.99 -17.38 -5.69
C ASP A 167 -0.08 -17.57 -4.60
N GLU A 168 -1.33 -17.26 -4.94
CA GLU A 168 -2.43 -17.28 -3.97
C GLU A 168 -2.91 -18.69 -3.63
N TYR A 169 -2.67 -19.63 -4.53
CA TYR A 169 -3.02 -21.05 -4.37
C TYR A 169 -2.12 -21.75 -3.35
N LYS A 170 -0.85 -21.36 -3.24
CA LYS A 170 0.09 -21.95 -2.26
C LYS A 170 -0.06 -21.42 -0.84
N THR A 171 -0.74 -20.30 -0.64
CA THR A 171 -1.01 -19.76 0.70
C THR A 171 -2.29 -20.32 1.31
N SER A 172 -2.24 -21.59 1.71
CA SER A 172 -3.27 -22.26 2.52
C SER A 172 -3.19 -21.92 4.03
N ILE A 173 -2.75 -20.71 4.39
CA ILE A 173 -2.69 -20.26 5.78
C ILE A 173 -4.10 -19.80 6.20
N GLY A 174 -4.88 -20.73 6.76
CA GLY A 174 -6.01 -20.50 7.67
C GLY A 174 -7.27 -19.85 7.08
N SER A 175 -8.35 -20.63 6.96
CA SER A 175 -9.68 -20.17 6.48
C SER A 175 -10.27 -18.99 7.26
N ARG A 176 -9.78 -18.67 8.46
CA ARG A 176 -10.21 -17.51 9.26
C ARG A 176 -9.61 -16.18 8.83
N MET A 177 -8.35 -16.14 8.38
CA MET A 177 -7.73 -14.88 7.93
C MET A 177 -8.28 -14.41 6.58
N LYS A 178 -8.77 -15.34 5.75
CA LYS A 178 -9.41 -15.05 4.45
C LYS A 178 -10.70 -14.24 4.55
N ALA A 179 -11.43 -14.32 5.65
CA ALA A 179 -12.78 -13.73 5.74
C ALA A 179 -12.78 -12.23 6.07
N HIS A 180 -11.70 -11.68 6.63
CA HIS A 180 -11.69 -10.33 7.21
C HIS A 180 -10.73 -9.34 6.52
N LEU A 181 -9.75 -9.82 5.74
CA LEU A 181 -8.76 -8.97 5.08
C LEU A 181 -9.05 -8.85 3.59
N HIS A 182 -9.00 -7.61 3.07
CA HIS A 182 -9.04 -7.37 1.62
C HIS A 182 -7.91 -8.12 0.91
N ALA A 183 -8.18 -8.66 -0.29
CA ALA A 183 -7.23 -9.45 -1.05
C ALA A 183 -5.89 -8.73 -1.27
N ALA A 184 -5.94 -7.45 -1.64
CA ALA A 184 -4.74 -6.60 -1.80
C ALA A 184 -3.88 -6.52 -0.51
N THR A 185 -4.50 -6.41 0.66
CA THR A 185 -3.80 -6.41 1.95
C THR A 185 -3.13 -7.76 2.22
N ARG A 186 -3.81 -8.87 1.91
CA ARG A 186 -3.22 -10.22 2.03
C ARG A 186 -2.01 -10.36 1.10
N ILE A 187 -2.13 -9.92 -0.14
CA ILE A 187 -1.04 -9.95 -1.13
C ILE A 187 0.18 -9.17 -0.62
N ALA A 188 -0.04 -8.00 0.00
CA ALA A 188 1.04 -7.20 0.59
C ALA A 188 1.76 -7.93 1.74
N LEU A 189 1.04 -8.69 2.57
CA LEU A 189 1.58 -9.41 3.73
C LEU A 189 2.32 -10.71 3.37
N VAL A 190 1.89 -11.38 2.29
CA VAL A 190 2.41 -12.70 1.89
C VAL A 190 3.74 -12.57 1.15
N GLY A 191 4.62 -13.57 1.27
CA GLY A 191 5.87 -13.66 0.50
C GLY A 191 5.61 -13.84 -1.00
N GLY A 192 6.48 -13.27 -1.85
CA GLY A 192 6.35 -13.36 -3.30
C GLY A 192 7.65 -13.80 -3.97
N SER A 193 7.57 -14.18 -5.24
CA SER A 193 8.72 -14.46 -6.10
C SER A 193 9.08 -13.23 -6.90
N ARG A 194 10.34 -12.81 -6.87
CA ARG A 194 10.80 -11.63 -7.62
C ARG A 194 10.63 -11.86 -9.13
N VAL A 195 10.11 -10.85 -9.82
CA VAL A 195 9.99 -10.83 -11.28
C VAL A 195 10.95 -9.79 -11.83
N TYR A 196 11.76 -10.20 -12.81
CA TYR A 196 12.77 -9.33 -13.45
C TYR A 196 12.45 -9.01 -14.90
N ASN A 197 11.70 -9.87 -15.57
CA ASN A 197 11.49 -9.80 -17.01
C ASN A 197 10.07 -9.33 -17.32
N LEU A 198 9.94 -8.57 -18.39
CA LEU A 198 8.64 -8.29 -19.00
C LEU A 198 7.95 -9.59 -19.40
N ARG A 199 6.63 -9.57 -19.30
CA ARG A 199 5.72 -10.63 -19.71
C ARG A 199 5.23 -10.35 -21.12
N GLU A 200 5.29 -11.37 -21.96
CA GLU A 200 4.61 -11.35 -23.24
C GLU A 200 3.10 -11.48 -23.02
N LEU A 201 2.34 -10.54 -23.56
CA LEU A 201 0.90 -10.49 -23.39
C LEU A 201 0.22 -11.40 -24.42
N HIS A 202 -0.67 -12.25 -23.94
CA HIS A 202 -1.44 -13.17 -24.77
C HIS A 202 -2.95 -12.99 -24.49
N PRO A 203 -3.58 -11.91 -24.97
CA PRO A 203 -5.01 -11.69 -24.76
C PRO A 203 -5.83 -12.82 -25.39
N THR A 204 -6.73 -13.40 -24.61
CA THR A 204 -7.70 -14.39 -25.08
C THR A 204 -8.92 -13.72 -25.71
N ASP A 205 -9.72 -14.47 -26.46
CA ASP A 205 -11.02 -13.97 -26.94
C ASP A 205 -11.95 -13.54 -25.80
N GLY A 206 -11.84 -14.18 -24.64
CA GLY A 206 -12.57 -13.80 -23.43
C GLY A 206 -12.15 -12.42 -22.92
N ASP A 207 -10.83 -12.15 -22.90
CA ASP A 207 -10.30 -10.85 -22.50
C ASP A 207 -10.76 -9.73 -23.44
N LEU A 208 -10.72 -9.98 -24.76
CA LEU A 208 -11.16 -9.01 -25.76
C LEU A 208 -12.66 -8.70 -25.62
N LYS A 209 -13.50 -9.72 -25.41
CA LYS A 209 -14.94 -9.54 -25.15
C LYS A 209 -15.19 -8.77 -23.86
N GLU A 210 -14.40 -9.01 -22.82
CA GLU A 210 -14.52 -8.27 -21.57
C GLU A 210 -14.17 -6.79 -21.78
N ILE A 211 -13.09 -6.47 -22.50
CA ILE A 211 -12.72 -5.09 -22.85
C ILE A 211 -13.84 -4.40 -23.65
N GLN A 212 -14.43 -5.09 -24.62
CA GLN A 212 -15.59 -4.59 -25.37
C GLN A 212 -16.82 -4.35 -24.47
N ARG A 213 -17.06 -5.25 -23.52
CA ARG A 213 -18.13 -5.08 -22.52
C ARG A 213 -17.88 -3.85 -21.66
N GLN A 214 -16.64 -3.63 -21.22
CA GLN A 214 -16.25 -2.44 -20.46
C GLN A 214 -16.43 -1.16 -21.28
N SER A 215 -16.09 -1.17 -22.57
CA SER A 215 -16.27 0.01 -23.42
C SER A 215 -17.74 0.41 -23.53
N ARG A 216 -18.62 -0.60 -23.60
CA ARG A 216 -20.06 -0.40 -23.60
C ARG A 216 -20.56 0.17 -22.27
N ILE A 217 -20.01 -0.25 -21.14
CA ILE A 217 -20.39 0.30 -19.83
C ILE A 217 -19.95 1.77 -19.71
N LEU A 218 -18.69 2.08 -20.05
CA LEU A 218 -18.15 3.43 -19.95
C LEU A 218 -18.85 4.42 -20.88
N SER A 219 -19.31 3.95 -22.04
CA SER A 219 -20.13 4.73 -22.98
C SER A 219 -21.62 4.78 -22.61
N SER A 220 -22.01 4.35 -21.40
CA SER A 220 -23.40 4.28 -20.93
C SER A 220 -24.33 3.47 -21.85
N GLY A 221 -23.80 2.42 -22.48
CA GLY A 221 -24.52 1.49 -23.33
C GLY A 221 -24.41 1.78 -24.83
N ASN A 222 -23.85 2.93 -25.22
CA ASN A 222 -23.97 3.47 -26.57
C ASN A 222 -22.96 2.91 -27.58
N LEU A 223 -21.80 2.42 -27.12
CA LEU A 223 -20.70 2.08 -28.02
C LEU A 223 -19.94 0.83 -27.56
N THR A 224 -19.77 -0.12 -28.49
CA THR A 224 -18.86 -1.26 -28.30
C THR A 224 -17.70 -1.12 -29.28
N ILE A 225 -16.48 -1.04 -28.78
CA ILE A 225 -15.29 -0.86 -29.64
C ILE A 225 -15.03 -2.11 -30.50
N SER A 226 -14.37 -1.94 -31.63
CA SER A 226 -13.99 -3.05 -32.51
C SER A 226 -13.02 -4.01 -31.81
N THR A 227 -12.91 -5.25 -32.31
CA THR A 227 -11.95 -6.23 -31.80
C THR A 227 -10.50 -5.77 -31.97
N GLU A 228 -10.22 -4.98 -33.02
CA GLU A 228 -8.91 -4.38 -33.25
C GLU A 228 -8.56 -3.35 -32.16
N LEU A 229 -9.48 -2.42 -31.86
CA LEU A 229 -9.31 -1.46 -30.77
C LEU A 229 -9.21 -2.16 -29.41
N ALA A 230 -10.03 -3.19 -29.17
CA ALA A 230 -9.96 -3.98 -27.95
C ALA A 230 -8.60 -4.69 -27.80
N ARG A 231 -8.01 -5.14 -28.91
CA ARG A 231 -6.68 -5.74 -28.94
C ARG A 231 -5.60 -4.71 -28.59
N MET A 232 -5.64 -3.51 -29.16
CA MET A 232 -4.71 -2.43 -28.79
C MET A 232 -4.80 -2.09 -27.29
N VAL A 233 -6.02 -2.02 -26.74
CA VAL A 233 -6.23 -1.84 -25.30
C VAL A 233 -5.67 -3.02 -24.50
N ALA A 234 -5.87 -4.26 -24.96
CA ALA A 234 -5.33 -5.46 -24.29
C ALA A 234 -3.80 -5.47 -24.24
N PHE A 235 -3.12 -4.93 -25.26
CA PHE A 235 -1.67 -4.78 -25.27
C PHE A 235 -1.17 -3.55 -24.51
N GLY A 236 -2.06 -2.69 -24.03
CA GLY A 236 -1.71 -1.44 -23.35
C GLY A 236 -1.21 -0.34 -24.30
N GLU A 237 -1.50 -0.46 -25.60
CA GLU A 237 -1.15 0.54 -26.61
C GLU A 237 -2.12 1.73 -26.61
N LEU A 238 -3.36 1.50 -26.13
CA LEU A 238 -4.40 2.50 -25.97
C LEU A 238 -5.09 2.34 -24.62
N SER A 239 -5.52 3.47 -24.04
CA SER A 239 -6.50 3.46 -22.97
C SER A 239 -7.88 3.08 -23.51
N ILE A 240 -8.74 2.56 -22.64
CA ILE A 240 -10.12 2.25 -23.03
C ILE A 240 -10.90 3.51 -23.42
N GLU A 241 -10.65 4.64 -22.75
CA GLU A 241 -11.27 5.92 -23.08
C GLU A 241 -10.83 6.43 -24.45
N ASP A 242 -9.55 6.29 -24.79
CA ASP A 242 -9.07 6.71 -26.11
C ASP A 242 -9.53 5.78 -27.21
N ALA A 243 -9.69 4.48 -26.93
CA ALA A 243 -10.32 3.55 -27.85
C ALA A 243 -11.80 3.92 -28.10
N ILE A 244 -12.55 4.32 -27.07
CA ILE A 244 -13.93 4.79 -27.20
C ILE A 244 -14.01 6.06 -28.05
N LYS A 245 -13.10 7.03 -27.85
CA LYS A 245 -13.08 8.27 -28.65
C LYS A 245 -12.76 8.03 -30.14
N ARG A 246 -12.07 6.92 -30.45
CA ARG A 246 -11.68 6.55 -31.83
C ARG A 246 -12.71 5.68 -32.54
N ALA A 247 -13.66 5.10 -31.82
CA ALA A 247 -14.69 4.20 -32.34
C ALA A 247 -15.91 4.96 -32.85
#